data_AF-M0GUS4-F1
#
_entry.id   AF-M0GUS4-F1
#
_cell.length_a   1.000
_cell.length_b   1.000
_cell.length_c   1.000
_cell.angle_alpha   90.00
_cell.angle_beta   90.00
_cell.angle_gamma   90.00
#
_symmetry.space_group_name_H-M   'P 1'
#
loop_
_entity.id
_entity.type
_entity.pdbx_description
1 polymer ?
#
loop_
_entity_poly.entity_id
_entity_poly.type
_entity_poly.pdbx_seq_one_letter_code
_entity_poly.pdbx_strand_id
1 'polypeptide(L)' 'MPQIHLDDETVARLDALREDDEEYDDLINELMNIYEASERTLFHAGDEY' A
#
# COMPACT_ATOMS: atom_id res chain seq x y z
N MET A 1 7.26 6.57 -15.62
CA MET A 1 7.04 5.21 -15.09
C MET A 1 6.32 4.37 -16.14
N PRO A 2 6.44 3.03 -16.15
CA PRO A 2 5.60 2.21 -17.02
C PRO A 2 4.13 2.46 -16.68
N GLN A 3 3.27 2.47 -17.70
CA GLN A 3 1.84 2.61 -17.49
C GLN A 3 1.26 1.23 -17.14
N ILE A 4 0.57 1.16 -16.01
CA ILE A 4 -0.14 -0.04 -15.54
C ILE A 4 -1.65 0.20 -15.64
N HIS A 5 -2.39 -0.86 -15.93
CA HIS A 5 -3.85 -0.84 -15.94
C HIS A 5 -4.35 -1.65 -14.74
N LEU A 6 -5.28 -1.06 -14.00
CA LEU A 6 -5.92 -1.66 -12.84
C LEU A 6 -7.41 -1.76 -13.09
N ASP A 7 -8.05 -2.76 -12.49
CA ASP A 7 -9.50 -2.86 -12.51
C ASP A 7 -10.13 -1.66 -11.78
N ASP A 8 -11.29 -1.20 -12.28
CA ASP A 8 -12.02 -0.04 -11.73
C ASP A 8 -12.31 -0.18 -10.23
N GLU A 9 -12.57 -1.40 -9.75
CA GLU A 9 -12.77 -1.66 -8.32
C GLU A 9 -11.51 -1.37 -7.50
N THR A 10 -10.33 -1.69 -8.03
CA THR A 10 -9.06 -1.41 -7.36
C THR A 10 -8.79 0.09 -7.34
N VAL A 11 -9.05 0.80 -8.45
CA VAL A 11 -8.94 2.25 -8.52
C VAL A 11 -9.85 2.93 -7.49
N ALA A 12 -11.12 2.51 -7.40
CA ALA A 12 -12.07 3.06 -6.43
C ALA A 12 -11.62 2.85 -4.97
N ARG A 13 -10.96 1.73 -4.67
CA ARG A 13 -10.38 1.48 -3.34
C ARG A 13 -9.19 2.39 -3.06
N LEU A 14 -8.33 2.63 -4.05
CA LEU A 14 -7.22 3.58 -3.92
C LEU A 14 -7.75 5.00 -3.73
N ASP A 15 -8.76 5.42 -4.48
CA ASP A 15 -9.40 6.73 -4.34
C ASP A 15 -10.00 6.95 -2.94
N ALA A 16 -10.55 5.91 -2.33
CA ALA A 16 -11.10 5.98 -0.97
C ALA A 16 -10.02 6.10 0.12
N LEU A 17 -8.78 5.71 -0.19
CA LEU A 17 -7.63 5.80 0.72
C LEU A 17 -6.84 7.10 0.53
N ARG A 18 -6.87 7.66 -0.68
CA ARG A 18 -6.06 8.80 -1.09
C ARG A 18 -6.42 10.07 -0.33
N GLU A 19 -5.40 10.82 0.08
CA GLU A 19 -5.58 12.16 0.65
C GLU A 19 -5.66 13.25 -0.45
N ASP A 20 -6.06 14.46 -0.07
CA ASP A 20 -6.22 15.57 -1.03
C ASP A 20 -4.88 15.91 -1.72
N ASP A 21 -4.92 16.04 -3.05
CA ASP A 21 -3.76 16.31 -3.93
C ASP A 21 -2.63 15.24 -3.88
N GLU A 22 -2.87 14.07 -3.28
CA GLU A 22 -1.91 12.96 -3.31
C GLU A 22 -1.90 12.25 -4.68
N GLU A 23 -0.72 11.95 -5.19
CA GLU A 23 -0.53 11.18 -6.42
C GLU A 23 -0.59 9.67 -6.13
N TYR A 24 -1.11 8.89 -7.09
CA TYR A 24 -1.21 7.42 -6.90
C TYR A 24 0.14 6.76 -6.64
N ASP A 25 1.22 7.26 -7.24
CA ASP A 25 2.55 6.69 -7.04
C ASP A 25 3.02 6.88 -5.58
N ASP A 26 2.66 8.00 -4.93
CA ASP A 26 3.01 8.26 -3.54
C ASP A 26 2.19 7.37 -2.59
N LEU A 27 0.88 7.28 -2.80
CA LEU A 27 -0.01 6.38 -2.05
C LEU A 27 0.44 4.92 -2.16
N ILE A 28 0.78 4.45 -3.37
CA ILE A 28 1.23 3.07 -3.59
C ILE A 28 2.54 2.81 -2.85
N ASN A 29 3.48 3.76 -2.87
CA ASN A 29 4.73 3.63 -2.12
C ASN A 29 4.49 3.58 -0.61
N GLU A 30 3.55 4.38 -0.07
CA GLU A 30 3.17 4.32 1.33
C GLU A 30 2.60 2.95 1.70
N LEU A 31 1.62 2.46 0.93
CA LEU A 31 1.00 1.14 1.15
C LEU A 31 2.05 0.02 1.14
N MET A 32 3.03 0.08 0.24
CA MET A 32 4.15 -0.88 0.19
C MET A 32 5.04 -0.79 1.44
N ASN A 33 5.37 0.41 1.89
CA ASN A 33 6.16 0.62 3.11
C ASN A 33 5.43 0.10 4.36
N ILE A 34 4.12 0.34 4.45
CA ILE A 34 3.28 -0.19 5.53
C ILE A 34 3.26 -1.70 5.49
N TYR A 35 3.07 -2.31 4.31
CA TYR A 35 3.09 -3.76 4.16
C TYR A 35 4.42 -4.34 4.63
N GLU A 36 5.56 -3.81 4.16
CA GLU A 36 6.89 -4.27 4.57
C GLU A 36 7.13 -4.12 6.08
N ALA A 37 6.72 -2.99 6.67
CA ALA A 37 6.81 -2.76 8.10
C ALA A 37 5.88 -3.69 8.91
N SER A 38 4.69 -3.99 8.39
CA SER A 38 3.72 -4.90 8.98
C SER A 38 4.20 -6.35 8.95
N GLU A 39 4.83 -6.78 7.85
CA GLU A 39 5.48 -8.08 7.76
C GLU A 39 6.61 -8.17 8.79
N ARG A 40 7.47 -7.14 8.88
CA ARG A 40 8.53 -7.09 9.89
C ARG A 40 8.01 -7.16 11.33
N THR A 41 6.83 -6.60 11.61
CA THR A 41 6.19 -6.72 12.93
C THR A 41 5.49 -8.07 13.13
N LEU A 42 4.87 -8.66 12.11
CA LEU A 42 4.26 -9.99 12.16
C LEU A 42 5.32 -11.09 12.36
N PHE A 43 6.47 -11.00 11.71
CA PHE A 43 7.57 -11.96 11.85
C PHE A 43 8.27 -11.87 13.22
N HIS A 44 8.26 -10.70 13.89
CA HIS A 44 8.81 -10.57 15.24
C HIS A 44 7.90 -11.13 16.34
N ALA A 45 6.58 -11.21 16.11
CA ALA A 45 5.64 -11.83 17.03
C ALA A 45 5.69 -13.38 17.05
N GLY A 46 6.46 -13.98 16.14
CA GLY A 46 6.64 -15.43 16.03
C GLY A 46 7.90 -16.00 16.67
N ASP A 47 8.84 -15.15 17.12
CA ASP A 47 10.16 -15.55 17.64
C ASP A 47 10.25 -15.55 19.17
N GLU A 48 9.13 -15.38 19.88
CA GLU A 48 9.02 -15.59 21.33
C GLU A 48 8.31 -16.92 21.62
N TYR A 49 9.05 -18.03 21.47
CA TYR A 49 8.69 -19.35 22.01
C TYR A 49 9.90 -20.05 22.62
#